data_AF-R5QH66-F1
#
_entry.id   AF-R5QH66-F1
#
_cell.length_a   1.000
_cell.length_b   1.000
_cell.length_c   1.000
_cell.angle_alpha   90.00
_cell.angle_beta   90.00
_cell.angle_gamma   90.00
#
_symmetry.space_group_name_H-M   'P 1'
#
loop_
_entity.id
_entity.type
_entity.pdbx_description
1 polymer ?
#
loop_
_entity_poly.entity_id
_entity_poly.type
_entity_poly.pdbx_seq_one_letter_code
_entity_poly.pdbx_strand_id
1 'polypeptide(L)'
;MIARLETMVLMGMELPLAAIRRQIAGGVDLIVHLGRLRDKSRRVLSVSEVVGYEQGEVLLSVLYEFQETGERNGNVQGIWKKTGSLVHTEKLQQAGITL
;
A
#
# COMPACT_ATOMS: atom_id res chain seq x y z
N MET A 1 5.90 2.51 -5.12
CA MET A 1 4.69 1.69 -5.38
C MET A 1 3.74 2.32 -6.39
N ILE A 2 3.60 3.65 -6.42
CA ILE A 2 2.56 4.34 -7.19
C ILE A 2 2.96 4.64 -8.66
N ALA A 3 4.27 4.68 -8.97
CA ALA A 3 4.77 4.99 -10.30
C ALA A 3 4.11 4.18 -11.45
N ARG A 4 3.76 2.91 -11.24
CA ARG A 4 3.07 2.12 -12.27
C ARG A 4 1.67 2.64 -12.58
N LEU A 5 0.93 3.09 -11.56
CA LEU A 5 -0.39 3.71 -11.75
C LEU A 5 -0.25 5.04 -12.50
N GLU A 6 0.76 5.84 -12.15
CA GLU A 6 1.07 7.09 -12.86
C GLU A 6 1.34 6.84 -14.34
N THR A 7 2.23 5.89 -14.65
CA THR A 7 2.53 5.51 -16.04
C THR A 7 1.28 5.02 -16.77
N MET A 8 0.45 4.17 -16.13
CA MET A 8 -0.78 3.67 -16.74
C MET A 8 -1.77 4.79 -17.09
N VAL A 9 -1.92 5.79 -16.23
CA VAL A 9 -2.78 6.95 -16.51
C VAL A 9 -2.20 7.78 -17.64
N LEU A 10 -0.89 8.03 -17.62
CA LEU A 10 -0.19 8.80 -18.66
C LEU A 10 -0.25 8.15 -20.05
N MET A 11 -0.36 6.83 -20.14
CA MET A 11 -0.54 6.12 -21.41
C MET A 11 -1.92 6.36 -22.03
N GLY A 12 -2.95 6.67 -21.23
CA GLY A 12 -4.31 6.91 -21.70
C GLY A 12 -4.61 8.39 -21.96
N MET A 13 -3.95 9.29 -21.25
CA MET A 13 -4.11 10.74 -21.37
C MET A 13 -2.95 11.50 -20.75
N GLU A 14 -2.63 12.67 -21.30
CA GLU A 14 -1.65 13.57 -20.70
C GLU A 14 -2.31 14.42 -19.60
N LEU A 15 -2.05 14.03 -18.35
CA LEU A 15 -2.41 14.82 -17.17
C LEU A 15 -1.14 15.23 -16.41
N PRO A 16 -1.12 16.41 -15.76
CA PRO A 16 -0.03 16.76 -14.85
C PRO A 16 0.12 15.70 -13.76
N LEU A 17 1.36 15.26 -13.48
CA LEU A 17 1.65 14.19 -12.51
C LEU A 17 1.04 14.47 -11.13
N ALA A 18 1.09 15.74 -10.70
CA ALA A 18 0.48 16.19 -9.45
C ALA A 18 -1.05 15.96 -9.40
N ALA A 19 -1.75 16.11 -10.53
CA ALA A 19 -3.18 15.84 -10.61
C ALA A 19 -3.46 14.35 -10.48
N ILE A 20 -2.66 13.50 -11.15
CA ILE A 20 -2.78 12.04 -11.06
C ILE A 20 -2.58 11.57 -9.61
N ARG A 21 -1.51 12.04 -8.97
CA ARG A 21 -1.21 11.69 -7.57
C ARG A 21 -2.30 12.15 -6.60
N ARG A 22 -2.84 13.35 -6.80
CA ARG A 22 -3.98 13.84 -6.01
C ARG A 22 -5.23 12.98 -6.20
N GLN A 23 -5.51 12.50 -7.41
CA GLN A 23 -6.62 11.57 -7.67
C GLN A 23 -6.39 10.23 -6.97
N ILE A 24 -5.17 9.69 -7.03
CA ILE A 24 -4.82 8.45 -6.31
C ILE A 24 -5.01 8.64 -4.80
N ALA A 25 -4.53 9.75 -4.24
CA ALA A 25 -4.65 10.03 -2.81
C ALA A 25 -6.11 10.18 -2.33
N GLY A 26 -7.00 10.71 -3.18
CA GLY A 26 -8.43 10.85 -2.84
C GLY A 26 -9.29 9.61 -3.16
N GLY A 27 -8.84 8.76 -4.07
CA GLY A 27 -9.62 7.62 -4.58
C GLY A 27 -9.21 6.25 -4.05
N VAL A 28 -8.06 6.15 -3.37
CA VAL A 28 -7.53 4.88 -2.86
C VAL A 28 -7.38 4.97 -1.35
N ASP A 29 -8.04 4.08 -0.60
CA ASP A 29 -7.93 4.04 0.88
C ASP A 29 -6.77 3.13 1.34
N LEU A 30 -6.64 1.95 0.74
CA LEU A 30 -5.69 0.91 1.14
C LEU A 30 -4.93 0.36 -0.07
N ILE A 31 -3.64 0.11 0.13
CA ILE A 31 -2.75 -0.53 -0.84
C ILE A 31 -2.20 -1.82 -0.24
N VAL A 32 -2.50 -2.94 -0.89
CA VAL A 32 -1.95 -4.26 -0.55
C VAL A 32 -0.85 -4.59 -1.54
N HIS A 33 0.38 -4.66 -1.06
CA HIS A 33 1.53 -4.96 -1.90
C HIS A 33 1.80 -6.45 -1.97
N LEU A 34 1.88 -6.98 -3.18
CA LEU A 34 2.36 -8.34 -3.40
C LEU A 34 3.72 -8.30 -4.08
N GLY A 35 4.64 -9.11 -3.58
CA GLY A 35 5.95 -9.32 -4.16
C GLY A 35 6.22 -10.79 -4.42
N ARG A 36 7.15 -11.04 -5.35
CA ARG A 36 7.72 -12.37 -5.53
C ARG A 36 9.02 -12.43 -4.75
N LEU A 37 9.10 -13.37 -3.81
CA LEU A 37 10.28 -13.59 -2.99
C LEU A 37 11.33 -14.43 -3.73
N ARG A 38 12.53 -14.54 -3.15
CA ARG A 38 13.66 -15.30 -3.73
C ARG A 38 13.35 -16.80 -3.91
N ASP A 39 12.48 -17.35 -3.09
CA ASP A 39 11.96 -18.71 -3.22
C ASP A 39 10.87 -18.86 -4.31
N LYS A 40 10.66 -17.80 -5.12
CA LYS A 40 9.64 -17.68 -6.17
C LYS A 40 8.19 -17.66 -5.65
N SER A 41 7.97 -17.75 -4.34
CA SER A 41 6.63 -17.61 -3.76
C SER A 41 6.13 -16.18 -3.95
N ARG A 42 4.82 -16.03 -4.15
CA ARG A 42 4.17 -14.73 -4.16
C ARG A 42 3.53 -14.51 -2.80
N ARG A 43 3.94 -13.45 -2.11
CA ARG A 43 3.41 -13.09 -0.79
C ARG A 43 2.95 -11.65 -0.77
N VAL A 44 1.99 -11.37 0.09
CA VAL A 44 1.72 -10.00 0.50
C VAL A 44 2.94 -9.55 1.32
N LEU A 45 3.49 -8.38 1.01
CA LEU A 45 4.68 -7.82 1.66
C LEU A 45 4.31 -6.70 2.62
N SER A 46 3.32 -5.90 2.28
CA SER A 46 2.84 -4.83 3.14
C SER A 46 1.38 -4.50 2.86
N VAL A 47 0.71 -3.98 3.89
CA VAL A 47 -0.61 -3.35 3.79
C VAL A 47 -0.44 -1.93 4.29
N SER A 48 -0.70 -0.95 3.43
CA SER A 48 -0.54 0.46 3.74
C SER A 48 -1.84 1.21 3.54
N GLU A 49 -2.13 2.14 4.42
CA GLU A 49 -3.19 3.13 4.27
C GLU A 49 -2.67 4.35 3.53
N VAL A 50 -3.49 4.90 2.64
CA VAL A 50 -3.23 6.19 2.03
C VAL A 50 -3.73 7.27 2.99
N VAL A 51 -2.80 8.04 3.55
CA VAL A 51 -3.13 9.04 4.58
C VAL A 51 -3.23 10.46 4.03
N GLY A 52 -2.80 10.69 2.78
CA GLY A 52 -3.00 11.98 2.14
C GLY A 52 -2.04 12.25 0.99
N TYR A 53 -1.89 13.53 0.67
CA TYR A 53 -1.02 14.03 -0.39
C TYR A 53 -0.39 15.35 0.05
N GLU A 54 0.94 15.37 0.15
CA GLU A 54 1.71 16.52 0.62
C GLU A 54 2.95 16.71 -0.26
N GLN A 55 3.31 17.96 -0.54
CA GLN A 55 4.52 18.32 -1.31
C GLN A 55 4.71 17.59 -2.65
N GLY A 56 3.62 17.14 -3.28
CA GLY A 56 3.69 16.44 -4.55
C GLY A 56 3.72 14.92 -4.45
N GLU A 57 3.71 14.34 -3.24
CA GLU A 57 3.81 12.91 -3.01
C GLU A 57 2.57 12.38 -2.26
N VAL A 58 2.21 11.12 -2.55
CA VAL A 58 1.15 10.43 -1.82
C VAL A 58 1.75 9.85 -0.54
N LEU A 59 1.14 10.19 0.60
CA LEU A 59 1.58 9.73 1.90
C LEU A 59 0.96 8.37 2.21
N LEU A 60 1.79 7.44 2.67
CA LEU A 60 1.38 6.08 3.02
C LEU A 60 1.75 5.79 4.48
N SER A 61 0.83 5.20 5.23
CA SER A 61 1.07 4.65 6.58
C SER A 61 1.04 3.14 6.53
N VAL A 62 2.15 2.47 6.85
CA VAL A 62 2.22 1.00 6.83
C VAL A 62 1.52 0.44 8.06
N LEU A 63 0.42 -0.28 7.85
CA LEU A 63 -0.35 -0.92 8.92
C LEU A 63 0.25 -2.26 9.30
N TYR A 64 0.65 -3.02 8.29
CA TYR A 64 1.23 -4.34 8.45
C TYR A 64 2.39 -4.53 7.46
N GLU A 65 3.40 -5.28 7.88
CA GLU A 65 4.53 -5.64 7.05
C GLU A 65 4.93 -7.11 7.27
N PHE A 66 5.30 -7.80 6.20
CA PHE A 66 5.91 -9.11 6.24
C PHE A 66 7.41 -8.97 6.49
N GLN A 67 7.89 -9.52 7.60
CA GLN A 67 9.30 -9.51 7.96
C GLN A 67 9.89 -10.90 7.77
N GLU A 68 10.89 -11.01 6.90
CA GLU A 68 11.63 -12.25 6.71
C GLU A 68 12.42 -12.58 7.99
N THR A 69 12.21 -13.78 8.51
CA THR A 69 12.91 -14.28 9.71
C THR A 69 14.00 -15.28 9.38
N GLY A 70 14.10 -15.69 8.11
CA GLY A 70 15.12 -16.62 7.64
C GLY A 70 14.65 -17.47 6.48
N GLU A 71 15.28 -18.62 6.31
CA GLU A 71 14.99 -19.56 5.24
C GLU A 71 15.03 -20.99 5.77
N ARG A 72 14.12 -21.84 5.29
CA ARG A 72 14.08 -23.25 5.63
C ARG A 72 13.79 -24.07 4.37
N ASN A 73 14.70 -24.98 4.03
CA ASN A 73 14.60 -25.85 2.85
C ASN A 73 14.37 -25.05 1.55
N GLY A 74 15.07 -23.92 1.38
CA GLY A 74 14.92 -23.04 0.21
C GLY A 74 13.64 -22.19 0.21
N ASN A 75 12.80 -22.28 1.23
CA ASN A 75 11.59 -21.47 1.36
C ASN A 75 11.80 -20.33 2.35
N VAL A 76 11.43 -19.12 1.96
CA VAL A 76 11.50 -17.94 2.82
C VAL A 76 10.51 -18.10 3.96
N GLN A 77 11.02 -17.92 5.18
CA GLN A 77 10.23 -17.87 6.40
C GLN A 77 10.07 -16.40 6.81
N GLY A 78 8.92 -16.09 7.39
CA GLY A 78 8.68 -14.74 7.90
C GLY A 78 7.37 -14.66 8.66
N ILE A 79 7.21 -13.54 9.35
CA ILE A 79 6.05 -13.24 10.17
C ILE A 79 5.41 -11.93 9.74
N TRP A 80 4.12 -11.82 9.97
CA TRP A 80 3.40 -10.56 9.81
C TRP A 80 3.47 -9.76 11.09
N LYS A 81 3.99 -8.54 10.98
CA LYS A 81 4.05 -7.59 12.08
C LYS A 81 3.08 -6.45 11.83
N LYS A 82 2.26 -6.13 12.83
CA LYS A 82 1.51 -4.88 12.86
C LYS A 82 2.48 -3.75 13.16
N THR A 83 2.60 -2.79 12.26
CA THR A 83 3.53 -1.66 12.34
C THR A 83 2.83 -0.34 12.63
N GLY A 84 1.54 -0.24 12.31
CA GLY A 84 0.75 0.97 12.46
C GLY A 84 -0.70 0.69 12.83
N SER A 85 -1.46 1.76 12.99
CA SER A 85 -2.91 1.74 13.18
C SER A 85 -3.59 2.62 12.15
N LEU A 86 -4.86 2.35 11.87
CA LEU A 86 -5.65 3.12 10.92
C LEU A 86 -5.78 4.57 11.38
N VAL A 87 -5.64 5.49 10.43
CA VAL A 87 -5.82 6.93 10.62
C VAL A 87 -7.24 7.33 10.25
N HIS A 88 -7.70 6.98 9.04
CA HIS A 88 -9.04 7.27 8.54
C HIS A 88 -10.00 6.15 8.93
N THR A 89 -10.78 6.41 9.98
CA THR A 89 -11.72 5.42 10.56
C THR A 89 -13.18 5.79 10.32
N GLU A 90 -13.45 6.91 9.66
CA GLU A 90 -14.79 7.49 9.48
C GLU A 90 -15.73 6.54 8.75
N LYS A 91 -15.25 5.89 7.68
CA LYS A 91 -16.03 4.87 6.94
C LYS A 91 -16.39 3.68 7.81
N LEU A 92 -15.48 3.25 8.69
CA LEU A 92 -15.70 2.13 9.61
C LEU A 92 -16.72 2.51 10.68
N GLN A 93 -16.59 3.70 11.26
CA GLN A 93 -17.54 4.23 12.23
C GLN A 93 -18.95 4.38 11.63
N GLN A 94 -19.05 4.90 10.41
CA GLN A 94 -20.32 4.99 9.67
C GLN A 94 -20.93 3.61 9.37
N ALA A 95 -20.11 2.58 9.20
CA ALA A 95 -20.53 1.20 9.06
C ALA A 95 -20.86 0.52 10.41
N GLY A 96 -20.75 1.22 11.55
CA GLY A 96 -21.00 0.69 12.88
C GLY A 96 -19.86 -0.18 13.44
N ILE A 97 -18.65 -0.07 12.88
CA ILE A 97 -17.47 -0.82 13.32
C ILE A 97 -16.64 0.06 14.24
N THR A 98 -16.35 -0.43 15.45
CA THR A 98 -15.43 0.19 16.42
C THR A 98 -14.14 -0.62 16.49
N LEU A 99 -12.99 0.08 16.43
CA LEU A 99 -11.64 -0.49 16.40
C LEU A 99 -11.01 -0.59 17.80
#